data_AF-A0ABD3N7R7-F1
#
_entry.id   AF-A0ABD3N7R7-F1
#
_cell.length_a   1.000
_cell.length_b   1.000
_cell.length_c   1.000
_cell.angle_alpha   90.00
_cell.angle_beta   90.00
_cell.angle_gamma   90.00
#
_symmetry.space_group_name_H-M   'P 1'
#
loop_
_entity.id
_entity.type
_entity.pdbx_description
1 polymer ?
#
loop_
_entity_poly.entity_id
_entity_poly.type
_entity_poly.pdbx_seq_one_letter_code
_entity_poly.pdbx_strand_id
1 'polypeptide(L)'
;MDSIDHLEHQASQTSMLLPMLLADTDGDQKISKEEFRMTCKLIFHDITDEELLELFDELDTDKSGDVNLSELTFLFKLARGKGEGLQSGLKTLSNLHKVFDTIDRDNSGSIEMAEFITAMRLFSCKLADADLEKIFENSDSDNSGFMCYSEFVNVVSRSSECRQIVLRVMSSEDMLNSTRLSIERASSTLDPLAHKILLYWFPPTMQDCLLLWFGKDGDTDDYITAEFGAAVVDARDGKMNHWLNSELETLALLILLDQFSRNVFRHSPETFSCDEMALAVVTRSLFYEYHKKVSKLASVFFCLVLTHSENIHHQELCVQLWEDISHELSADDPCHKFDPIFTKHLHVIKRFGRFPHRNEVLGRTTTHVEEEFLNDPSYRFDLPMKSDGTGFTRSSSFVERKEGKKL
;
A
#
# COMPACT_ATOMS: atom_id res chain seq x y z
N MET A 1 27.12 -33.11 -6.89
CA MET A 1 25.79 -33.08 -7.53
C MET A 1 24.69 -33.35 -6.50
N ASP A 2 24.98 -34.09 -5.42
CA ASP A 2 23.98 -34.50 -4.41
C ASP A 2 23.60 -33.47 -3.31
N SER A 3 24.04 -32.20 -3.37
CA SER A 3 23.68 -31.18 -2.35
C SER A 3 22.67 -30.15 -2.83
N ILE A 4 22.47 -30.01 -4.14
CA ILE A 4 21.46 -29.09 -4.71
C ILE A 4 20.10 -29.80 -4.73
N ASP A 5 20.07 -31.09 -5.13
CA ASP A 5 18.86 -31.90 -5.07
C ASP A 5 18.31 -32.01 -3.64
N HIS A 6 19.16 -32.07 -2.61
CA HIS A 6 18.69 -32.18 -1.22
C HIS A 6 18.08 -30.87 -0.69
N LEU A 7 18.55 -29.71 -1.18
CA LEU A 7 18.02 -28.38 -0.85
C LEU A 7 16.77 -28.03 -1.68
N GLU A 8 16.70 -28.45 -2.95
CA GLU A 8 15.46 -28.37 -3.75
C GLU A 8 14.36 -29.29 -3.22
N HIS A 9 14.72 -30.47 -2.71
CA HIS A 9 13.76 -31.39 -2.09
C HIS A 9 13.25 -30.87 -0.74
N GLN A 10 14.06 -30.13 0.02
CA GLN A 10 13.63 -29.44 1.24
C GLN A 10 12.78 -28.19 0.91
N ALA A 11 13.15 -27.37 -0.07
CA ALA A 11 12.36 -26.21 -0.50
C ALA A 11 10.99 -26.61 -1.09
N SER A 12 10.93 -27.75 -1.78
CA SER A 12 9.70 -28.38 -2.29
C SER A 12 8.80 -28.90 -1.16
N GLN A 13 9.37 -29.43 -0.08
CA GLN A 13 8.59 -29.83 1.12
C GLN A 13 8.05 -28.63 1.91
N THR A 14 8.81 -27.52 2.01
CA THR A 14 8.35 -26.31 2.70
C THR A 14 7.27 -25.56 1.92
N SER A 15 7.26 -25.64 0.58
CA SER A 15 6.17 -25.08 -0.25
C SER A 15 4.95 -25.99 -0.37
N MET A 16 5.10 -27.30 -0.09
CA MET A 16 4.01 -28.30 0.00
C MET A 16 3.17 -28.20 1.29
N LEU A 17 3.75 -27.69 2.38
CA LEU A 17 3.06 -27.55 3.66
C LEU A 17 2.07 -26.39 3.68
N LEU A 18 2.34 -25.33 2.90
CA LEU A 18 1.54 -24.10 2.92
C LEU A 18 0.08 -24.33 2.50
N PRO A 19 -0.25 -25.02 1.39
CA PRO A 19 -1.63 -25.26 0.99
C PRO A 19 -2.40 -26.15 1.98
N MET A 20 -1.70 -27.07 2.65
CA MET A 20 -2.31 -27.91 3.68
C MET A 20 -2.57 -27.13 4.95
N LEU A 21 -1.59 -26.39 5.46
CA LEU A 21 -1.77 -25.52 6.63
C LEU A 21 -2.85 -24.45 6.43
N LEU A 22 -3.14 -24.08 5.18
CA LEU A 22 -4.13 -23.06 4.84
C LEU A 22 -5.55 -23.60 4.60
N ALA A 23 -5.67 -24.89 4.29
CA ALA A 23 -6.95 -25.57 4.08
C ALA A 23 -7.40 -26.36 5.32
N ASP A 24 -6.44 -26.89 6.08
CA ASP A 24 -6.62 -27.53 7.39
C ASP A 24 -6.88 -26.43 8.42
N THR A 25 -8.16 -26.12 8.63
CA THR A 25 -8.56 -24.98 9.46
C THR A 25 -8.67 -25.36 10.94
N ASP A 26 -8.83 -26.65 11.26
CA ASP A 26 -8.89 -27.16 12.63
C ASP A 26 -7.56 -27.78 13.12
N GLY A 27 -6.56 -27.90 12.23
CA GLY A 27 -5.21 -28.33 12.55
C GLY A 27 -5.05 -29.85 12.68
N ASP A 28 -6.00 -30.63 12.15
CA ASP A 28 -6.01 -32.09 12.25
C ASP A 28 -5.09 -32.81 11.24
N GLN A 29 -4.41 -32.03 10.39
CA GLN A 29 -3.48 -32.44 9.32
C GLN A 29 -4.15 -33.22 8.18
N LYS A 30 -5.47 -33.12 8.08
CA LYS A 30 -6.28 -33.59 6.97
C LYS A 30 -7.10 -32.43 6.43
N ILE A 31 -7.79 -32.66 5.32
CA ILE A 31 -8.70 -31.66 4.74
C ILE A 31 -10.04 -32.33 4.56
N SER A 32 -10.99 -31.96 5.40
CA SER A 32 -12.37 -32.42 5.29
C SER A 32 -13.03 -31.87 4.02
N LYS A 33 -14.15 -32.48 3.64
CA LYS A 33 -14.95 -32.04 2.49
C LYS A 33 -15.43 -30.59 2.58
N GLU A 34 -15.74 -30.10 3.79
CA GLU A 34 -16.18 -28.71 3.98
C GLU A 34 -14.99 -27.75 3.90
N GLU A 35 -13.83 -28.11 4.44
CA GLU A 35 -12.60 -27.32 4.34
C GLU A 35 -12.09 -27.19 2.91
N PHE A 36 -12.11 -28.30 2.17
CA PHE A 36 -11.81 -28.30 0.74
C PHE A 36 -12.76 -27.38 -0.03
N ARG A 37 -14.07 -27.48 0.26
CA ARG A 37 -15.09 -26.65 -0.37
C ARG A 37 -14.92 -25.17 -0.05
N MET A 38 -14.64 -24.81 1.21
CA MET A 38 -14.37 -23.42 1.61
C MET A 38 -13.14 -22.88 0.90
N THR A 39 -12.06 -23.64 0.91
CA THR A 39 -10.78 -23.31 0.26
C THR A 39 -10.96 -23.11 -1.25
N CYS A 40 -11.64 -24.02 -1.94
CA CYS A 40 -11.83 -23.92 -3.38
C CYS A 40 -12.82 -22.80 -3.78
N LYS A 41 -13.83 -22.47 -2.95
CA LYS A 41 -14.69 -21.28 -3.18
C LYS A 41 -13.97 -19.96 -2.95
N LEU A 42 -12.89 -19.95 -2.17
CA LEU A 42 -12.01 -18.78 -2.02
C LEU A 42 -11.06 -18.62 -3.21
N ILE A 43 -10.57 -19.73 -3.77
CA ILE A 43 -9.64 -19.73 -4.90
C ILE A 43 -10.36 -19.53 -6.25
N PHE A 44 -11.45 -20.26 -6.49
CA PHE A 44 -12.14 -20.34 -7.76
C PHE A 44 -13.52 -19.69 -7.64
N HIS A 45 -13.64 -18.47 -8.14
CA HIS A 45 -14.80 -17.61 -7.93
C HIS A 45 -16.10 -18.07 -8.63
N ASP A 46 -15.98 -19.01 -9.59
CA ASP A 46 -17.07 -19.51 -10.44
C ASP A 46 -17.25 -21.05 -10.41
N ILE A 47 -16.64 -21.74 -9.43
CA ILE A 47 -16.76 -23.20 -9.34
C ILE A 47 -18.10 -23.61 -8.71
N THR A 48 -18.82 -24.51 -9.38
CA THR A 48 -20.11 -25.03 -8.89
C THR A 48 -19.91 -26.07 -7.78
N ASP A 49 -20.92 -26.29 -6.94
CA ASP A 49 -20.86 -27.33 -5.91
C ASP A 49 -20.74 -28.74 -6.54
N GLU A 50 -21.28 -28.96 -7.74
CA GLU A 50 -21.09 -30.21 -8.50
C GLU A 50 -19.63 -30.40 -8.95
N GLU A 51 -18.99 -29.36 -9.50
CA GLU A 51 -17.57 -29.43 -9.92
C GLU A 51 -16.63 -29.60 -8.73
N LEU A 52 -16.96 -29.02 -7.57
CA LEU A 52 -16.22 -29.22 -6.32
C LEU A 52 -16.31 -30.65 -5.82
N LEU A 53 -17.50 -31.25 -5.91
CA LEU A 53 -17.74 -32.64 -5.52
C LEU A 53 -16.94 -33.60 -6.39
N GLU A 54 -16.93 -33.39 -7.71
CA GLU A 54 -16.12 -34.18 -8.63
C GLU A 54 -14.62 -34.03 -8.35
N LEU A 55 -14.15 -32.80 -8.12
CA LEU A 55 -12.75 -32.54 -7.79
C LEU A 55 -12.33 -33.19 -6.46
N PHE A 56 -13.20 -33.17 -5.45
CA PHE A 56 -12.93 -33.80 -4.15
C PHE A 56 -12.90 -35.32 -4.28
N ASP A 57 -13.89 -35.92 -4.94
CA ASP A 57 -13.99 -37.37 -5.13
C ASP A 57 -12.85 -37.92 -6.02
N GLU A 58 -12.27 -37.11 -6.91
CA GLU A 58 -11.06 -37.43 -7.66
C GLU A 58 -9.78 -37.41 -6.80
N LEU A 59 -9.76 -36.61 -5.74
CA LEU A 59 -8.61 -36.47 -4.84
C LEU A 59 -8.63 -37.48 -3.70
N ASP A 60 -9.80 -37.72 -3.11
CA ASP A 60 -10.08 -38.73 -2.09
C ASP A 60 -10.02 -40.15 -2.72
N THR A 61 -8.80 -40.52 -3.11
CA THR A 61 -8.50 -41.74 -3.87
C THR A 61 -8.75 -42.97 -3.01
N ASP A 62 -8.49 -42.86 -1.71
CA ASP A 62 -8.74 -43.91 -0.74
C ASP A 62 -10.19 -43.95 -0.20
N LYS A 63 -11.02 -42.97 -0.57
CA LYS A 63 -12.41 -42.82 -0.15
C LYS A 63 -12.56 -42.73 1.37
N SER A 64 -11.56 -42.17 2.04
CA SER A 64 -11.59 -41.95 3.48
C SER A 64 -12.57 -40.85 3.88
N GLY A 65 -12.98 -40.00 2.93
CA GLY A 65 -13.84 -38.84 3.17
C GLY A 65 -13.06 -37.57 3.53
N ASP A 66 -11.73 -37.66 3.62
CA ASP A 66 -10.80 -36.58 3.91
C ASP A 66 -9.64 -36.64 2.90
N VAL A 67 -9.07 -35.49 2.50
CA VAL A 67 -7.91 -35.45 1.61
C VAL A 67 -6.63 -35.31 2.44
N ASN A 68 -5.71 -36.27 2.31
CA ASN A 68 -4.43 -36.25 3.02
C ASN A 68 -3.26 -35.71 2.17
N LEU A 69 -2.08 -35.51 2.78
CA LEU A 69 -0.83 -35.05 2.12
C LEU A 69 -0.49 -35.79 0.81
N SER A 70 -0.71 -37.11 0.77
CA SER A 70 -0.35 -37.95 -0.37
C SER A 70 -1.32 -37.76 -1.53
N GLU A 71 -2.59 -37.56 -1.22
CA GLU A 71 -3.69 -37.32 -2.17
C GLU A 71 -3.64 -35.88 -2.72
N LEU A 72 -3.30 -34.92 -1.86
CA LEU A 72 -3.16 -33.52 -2.24
C LEU A 72 -1.99 -33.26 -3.20
N THR A 73 -0.99 -34.13 -3.20
CA THR A 73 0.11 -34.10 -4.19
C THR A 73 -0.41 -34.29 -5.63
N PHE A 74 -1.62 -34.86 -5.80
CA PHE A 74 -2.26 -35.10 -7.09
C PHE A 74 -2.88 -33.83 -7.71
N LEU A 75 -3.39 -32.90 -6.88
CA LEU A 75 -3.89 -31.57 -7.31
C LEU A 75 -2.88 -30.81 -8.17
N PHE A 76 -1.59 -30.90 -7.81
CA PHE A 76 -0.51 -30.22 -8.52
C PHE A 76 -0.10 -30.91 -9.83
N LYS A 77 -0.33 -32.22 -9.96
CA LYS A 77 -0.15 -32.92 -11.26
C LYS A 77 -1.20 -32.48 -12.28
N LEU A 78 -2.43 -32.19 -11.84
CA LEU A 78 -3.48 -31.58 -12.67
C LEU A 78 -3.21 -30.09 -12.96
N ALA A 79 -2.69 -29.35 -11.98
CA ALA A 79 -2.41 -27.91 -12.11
C ALA A 79 -1.36 -27.53 -13.16
N ARG A 80 -0.59 -28.51 -13.66
CA ARG A 80 0.46 -28.33 -14.68
C ARG A 80 -0.05 -27.85 -16.05
N GLY A 81 -1.36 -27.62 -16.21
CA GLY A 81 -1.99 -27.08 -17.42
C GLY A 81 -2.86 -25.83 -17.26
N LYS A 82 -3.06 -25.28 -16.05
CA LYS A 82 -3.92 -24.09 -15.78
C LYS A 82 -3.27 -23.15 -14.74
N GLY A 83 -2.08 -22.64 -15.06
CA GLY A 83 -1.12 -22.09 -14.08
C GLY A 83 -1.45 -20.77 -13.37
N GLU A 84 -2.41 -19.95 -13.85
CA GLU A 84 -2.63 -18.61 -13.27
C GLU A 84 -3.65 -18.59 -12.12
N GLY A 85 -4.74 -19.37 -12.20
CA GLY A 85 -5.81 -19.35 -11.19
C GLY A 85 -5.42 -19.99 -9.85
N LEU A 86 -4.66 -21.09 -9.87
CA LEU A 86 -4.24 -21.78 -8.65
C LEU A 86 -3.18 -20.98 -7.88
N GLN A 87 -2.24 -20.34 -8.59
CA GLN A 87 -1.23 -19.47 -7.97
C GLN A 87 -1.87 -18.24 -7.31
N SER A 88 -2.84 -17.62 -7.97
CA SER A 88 -3.64 -16.53 -7.40
C SER A 88 -4.40 -16.99 -6.16
N GLY A 89 -5.02 -18.18 -6.20
CA GLY A 89 -5.71 -18.79 -5.08
C GLY A 89 -4.84 -19.04 -3.86
N LEU A 90 -3.68 -19.65 -4.06
CA LEU A 90 -2.73 -19.93 -2.98
C LEU A 90 -2.17 -18.65 -2.36
N LYS A 91 -1.99 -17.58 -3.17
CA LYS A 91 -1.63 -16.24 -2.67
C LYS A 91 -2.76 -15.63 -1.82
N THR A 92 -4.01 -15.75 -2.25
CA THR A 92 -5.19 -15.31 -1.47
C THR A 92 -5.24 -16.03 -0.12
N LEU A 93 -5.07 -17.35 -0.09
CA LEU A 93 -5.12 -18.12 1.15
C LEU A 93 -3.99 -17.76 2.12
N SER A 94 -2.74 -17.63 1.63
CA SER A 94 -1.61 -17.19 2.47
C SER A 94 -1.79 -15.78 3.03
N ASN A 95 -2.57 -14.94 2.35
CA ASN A 95 -2.85 -13.57 2.78
C ASN A 95 -4.02 -13.49 3.78
N LEU A 96 -4.92 -14.48 3.83
CA LEU A 96 -5.99 -14.52 4.84
C LEU A 96 -5.44 -14.65 6.26
N HIS A 97 -4.40 -15.46 6.44
CA HIS A 97 -3.70 -15.57 7.72
C HIS A 97 -3.14 -14.21 8.17
N LYS A 98 -2.57 -13.42 7.25
CA LYS A 98 -2.07 -12.08 7.58
C LYS A 98 -3.19 -11.11 7.98
N VAL A 99 -4.35 -11.22 7.33
CA VAL A 99 -5.53 -10.42 7.71
C VAL A 99 -5.99 -10.82 9.10
N PHE A 100 -6.06 -12.12 9.38
CA PHE A 100 -6.37 -12.64 10.71
C PHE A 100 -5.43 -12.08 11.78
N ASP A 101 -4.11 -12.20 11.57
CA ASP A 101 -3.06 -11.65 12.46
C ASP A 101 -3.13 -10.11 12.59
N THR A 102 -3.71 -9.41 11.62
CA THR A 102 -3.89 -7.95 11.67
C THR A 102 -5.09 -7.56 12.53
N ILE A 103 -6.11 -8.42 12.56
CA ILE A 103 -7.33 -8.21 13.34
C ILE A 103 -7.11 -8.63 14.79
N ASP A 104 -6.45 -9.78 15.01
CA ASP A 104 -6.03 -10.31 16.32
C ASP A 104 -4.88 -9.43 16.89
N ARG A 105 -5.24 -8.33 17.55
CA ARG A 105 -4.28 -7.30 17.98
C ARG A 105 -3.47 -7.72 19.19
N ASP A 106 -4.03 -8.58 20.02
CA ASP A 106 -3.37 -9.07 21.22
C ASP A 106 -2.61 -10.40 20.99
N ASN A 107 -2.66 -10.95 19.76
CA ASN A 107 -2.11 -12.25 19.37
C ASN A 107 -2.61 -13.38 20.28
N SER A 108 -3.87 -13.30 20.68
CA SER A 108 -4.51 -14.35 21.46
C SER A 108 -4.75 -15.62 20.64
N GLY A 109 -4.64 -15.54 19.31
CA GLY A 109 -4.94 -16.61 18.36
C GLY A 109 -6.43 -16.73 18.08
N SER A 110 -7.24 -15.75 18.49
CA SER A 110 -8.69 -15.70 18.28
C SER A 110 -9.15 -14.24 18.22
N ILE A 111 -10.15 -13.94 17.40
CA ILE A 111 -10.63 -12.57 17.21
C ILE A 111 -11.82 -12.30 18.14
N GLU A 112 -11.72 -11.28 18.98
CA GLU A 112 -12.86 -10.79 19.77
C GLU A 112 -13.86 -10.01 18.91
N MET A 113 -15.13 -9.97 19.31
CA MET A 113 -16.18 -9.17 18.64
C MET A 113 -15.76 -7.69 18.44
N ALA A 114 -15.13 -7.10 19.44
CA ALA A 114 -14.67 -5.71 19.38
C ALA A 114 -13.57 -5.52 18.33
N GLU A 115 -12.65 -6.49 18.20
CA GLU A 115 -11.60 -6.50 17.19
C GLU A 115 -12.19 -6.69 15.79
N PHE A 116 -13.15 -7.60 15.65
CA PHE A 116 -13.86 -7.83 14.40
C PHE A 116 -14.61 -6.58 13.92
N ILE A 117 -15.40 -5.93 14.78
CA ILE A 117 -16.12 -4.71 14.43
C ILE A 117 -15.13 -3.59 14.09
N THR A 118 -14.07 -3.43 14.88
CA THR A 118 -13.05 -2.40 14.63
C THR A 118 -12.37 -2.62 13.29
N ALA A 119 -12.00 -3.85 12.97
CA ALA A 119 -11.43 -4.23 11.69
C ALA A 119 -12.39 -3.95 10.52
N MET A 120 -13.65 -4.39 10.63
CA MET A 120 -14.65 -4.15 9.58
C MET A 120 -14.88 -2.66 9.34
N ARG A 121 -14.88 -1.83 10.39
CA ARG A 121 -14.97 -0.36 10.27
C ARG A 121 -13.72 0.25 9.63
N LEU A 122 -12.53 -0.20 10.03
CA LEU A 122 -11.25 0.20 9.43
C LEU A 122 -11.22 -0.10 7.93
N PHE A 123 -11.86 -1.19 7.51
CA PHE A 123 -11.96 -1.57 6.10
C PHE A 123 -13.17 -0.94 5.39
N SER A 124 -13.78 0.11 5.96
CA SER A 124 -14.90 0.85 5.38
C SER A 124 -16.15 -0.01 5.12
N CYS A 125 -16.41 -1.00 5.97
CA CYS A 125 -17.65 -1.77 5.92
C CYS A 125 -18.86 -0.87 6.21
N LYS A 126 -19.89 -0.95 5.36
CA LYS A 126 -21.13 -0.16 5.47
C LYS A 126 -22.25 -0.87 6.23
N LEU A 127 -22.07 -2.13 6.62
CA LEU A 127 -23.06 -2.87 7.40
C LEU A 127 -23.23 -2.21 8.78
N ALA A 128 -24.42 -2.24 9.37
CA ALA A 128 -24.62 -1.73 10.73
C ALA A 128 -23.94 -2.65 11.76
N ASP A 129 -23.61 -2.14 12.95
CA ASP A 129 -22.98 -2.95 14.01
C ASP A 129 -23.84 -4.19 14.33
N ALA A 130 -25.18 -4.01 14.40
CA ALA A 130 -26.13 -5.10 14.62
C ALA A 130 -26.14 -6.18 13.52
N ASP A 131 -25.68 -5.88 12.31
CA ASP A 131 -25.55 -6.87 11.23
C ASP A 131 -24.20 -7.58 11.30
N LEU A 132 -23.14 -6.88 11.72
CA LEU A 132 -21.83 -7.47 11.97
C LEU A 132 -21.87 -8.43 13.18
N GLU A 133 -22.56 -8.04 14.25
CA GLU A 133 -22.81 -8.89 15.42
C GLU A 133 -23.49 -10.20 15.02
N LYS A 134 -24.53 -10.14 14.17
CA LYS A 134 -25.17 -11.35 13.64
C LYS A 134 -24.25 -12.19 12.78
N ILE A 135 -23.38 -11.57 11.97
CA ILE A 135 -22.43 -12.33 11.14
C ILE A 135 -21.45 -13.08 12.03
N PHE A 136 -20.97 -12.44 13.09
CA PHE A 136 -20.08 -13.03 14.07
C PHE A 136 -20.77 -14.16 14.84
N GLU A 137 -21.95 -13.92 15.43
CA GLU A 137 -22.72 -14.91 16.20
C GLU A 137 -23.14 -16.14 15.38
N ASN A 138 -23.48 -15.96 14.09
CA ASN A 138 -23.83 -17.09 13.23
C ASN A 138 -22.64 -17.94 12.80
N SER A 139 -21.42 -17.46 13.02
CA SER A 139 -20.18 -18.11 12.59
C SER A 139 -19.40 -18.71 13.76
N ASP A 140 -19.54 -18.12 14.96
CA ASP A 140 -19.13 -18.67 16.26
C ASP A 140 -19.90 -19.96 16.54
N SER A 141 -19.37 -21.07 16.02
CA SER A 141 -20.06 -22.36 15.97
C SER A 141 -19.93 -23.11 17.28
N ASP A 142 -18.86 -22.82 18.03
CA ASP A 142 -18.62 -23.36 19.36
C ASP A 142 -19.18 -22.47 20.48
N ASN A 143 -19.70 -21.27 20.12
CA ASN A 143 -20.33 -20.30 21.00
C ASN A 143 -19.35 -19.83 22.09
N SER A 144 -18.07 -19.78 21.75
CA SER A 144 -16.99 -19.40 22.65
C SER A 144 -16.98 -17.90 22.93
N GLY A 145 -17.64 -17.09 22.10
CA GLY A 145 -17.58 -15.63 22.14
C GLY A 145 -16.33 -15.06 21.47
N PHE A 146 -15.51 -15.91 20.87
CA PHE A 146 -14.30 -15.57 20.13
C PHE A 146 -14.40 -16.22 18.75
N MET A 147 -13.70 -15.65 17.76
CA MET A 147 -13.67 -16.19 16.41
C MET A 147 -12.29 -16.76 16.13
N CYS A 148 -12.19 -18.08 16.09
CA CYS A 148 -10.94 -18.73 15.71
C CYS A 148 -10.69 -18.65 14.19
N TYR A 149 -9.50 -19.07 13.73
CA TYR A 149 -9.12 -18.95 12.33
C TYR A 149 -10.08 -19.67 11.38
N SER A 150 -10.55 -20.87 11.74
CA SER A 150 -11.52 -21.63 10.94
C SER A 150 -12.86 -20.89 10.79
N GLU A 151 -13.33 -20.27 11.86
CA GLU A 151 -14.57 -19.49 11.85
C GLU A 151 -14.42 -18.20 11.05
N PHE A 152 -13.28 -17.54 11.15
CA PHE A 152 -12.96 -16.37 10.33
C PHE A 152 -12.95 -16.72 8.83
N VAL A 153 -12.29 -17.81 8.45
CA VAL A 153 -12.28 -18.30 7.06
C VAL A 153 -13.72 -18.64 6.60
N ASN A 154 -14.54 -19.20 7.48
CA ASN A 154 -15.94 -19.52 7.19
C ASN A 154 -16.78 -18.24 6.97
N VAL A 155 -16.60 -17.20 7.78
CA VAL A 155 -17.24 -15.87 7.60
C VAL A 155 -16.93 -15.31 6.21
N VAL A 156 -15.64 -15.27 5.87
CA VAL A 156 -15.16 -14.76 4.57
C VAL A 156 -15.65 -15.64 3.41
N SER A 157 -15.79 -16.94 3.63
CA SER A 157 -16.26 -17.92 2.64
C SER A 157 -17.78 -17.99 2.50
N ARG A 158 -18.57 -17.39 3.40
CA ARG A 158 -20.04 -17.39 3.32
C ARG A 158 -20.63 -16.01 3.04
N SER A 159 -20.05 -14.96 3.59
CA SER A 159 -20.52 -13.57 3.39
C SER A 159 -19.84 -12.94 2.18
N SER A 160 -20.62 -12.64 1.13
CA SER A 160 -20.11 -11.93 -0.05
C SER A 160 -19.53 -10.57 0.32
N GLU A 161 -20.14 -9.85 1.24
CA GLU A 161 -19.71 -8.53 1.69
C GLU A 161 -18.39 -8.61 2.46
N CYS A 162 -18.27 -9.52 3.44
CA CYS A 162 -17.01 -9.73 4.17
C CYS A 162 -15.92 -10.22 3.24
N ARG A 163 -16.24 -11.11 2.30
CA ARG A 163 -15.31 -11.55 1.26
C ARG A 163 -14.84 -10.40 0.40
N GLN A 164 -15.74 -9.56 -0.09
CA GLN A 164 -15.38 -8.42 -0.93
C GLN A 164 -14.58 -7.38 -0.14
N ILE A 165 -14.78 -7.25 1.16
CA ILE A 165 -13.95 -6.40 2.03
C ILE A 165 -12.55 -6.99 2.18
N VAL A 166 -12.45 -8.27 2.51
CA VAL A 166 -11.18 -8.97 2.69
C VAL A 166 -10.42 -9.04 1.36
N LEU A 167 -11.08 -9.41 0.25
CA LEU A 167 -10.51 -9.33 -1.09
C LEU A 167 -10.22 -7.90 -1.53
N ARG A 168 -10.98 -6.88 -1.11
CA ARG A 168 -10.63 -5.47 -1.36
C ARG A 168 -9.35 -5.13 -0.63
N VAL A 169 -9.24 -5.43 0.66
CA VAL A 169 -8.02 -5.27 1.47
C VAL A 169 -6.84 -6.00 0.84
N MET A 170 -7.06 -7.19 0.28
CA MET A 170 -6.03 -8.03 -0.34
C MET A 170 -5.73 -7.69 -1.81
N SER A 171 -6.65 -7.02 -2.52
CA SER A 171 -6.50 -6.57 -3.92
C SER A 171 -6.08 -5.10 -4.00
N SER A 172 -6.34 -4.32 -2.95
CA SER A 172 -5.68 -3.07 -2.66
C SER A 172 -4.35 -3.37 -1.99
N GLU A 173 -3.33 -3.66 -2.79
CA GLU A 173 -1.96 -3.18 -2.57
C GLU A 173 -1.55 -3.04 -1.07
N ASP A 174 -0.99 -4.12 -0.52
CA ASP A 174 -0.53 -4.40 0.87
C ASP A 174 0.29 -3.31 1.65
N MET A 175 0.36 -2.04 1.27
CA MET A 175 1.33 -1.08 1.81
C MET A 175 0.80 0.07 2.69
N LEU A 176 -0.50 0.40 2.65
CA LEU A 176 -0.99 1.57 3.41
C LEU A 176 -1.28 1.31 4.87
N ASN A 177 -1.47 0.05 5.23
CA ASN A 177 -1.42 -0.35 6.62
C ASN A 177 -0.01 -0.69 7.09
N SER A 178 1.04 -0.82 6.27
CA SER A 178 2.39 -0.88 6.87
C SER A 178 2.82 0.50 7.41
N THR A 179 2.56 1.57 6.66
CA THR A 179 2.87 2.95 7.09
C THR A 179 2.03 3.31 8.30
N ARG A 180 0.70 3.18 8.17
CA ARG A 180 -0.23 3.54 9.24
C ARG A 180 -0.09 2.64 10.47
N LEU A 181 0.04 1.31 10.32
CA LEU A 181 0.30 0.45 11.48
C LEU A 181 1.65 0.74 12.12
N SER A 182 2.69 1.09 11.35
CA SER A 182 3.98 1.50 11.95
C SER A 182 3.83 2.78 12.77
N ILE A 183 3.04 3.74 12.27
CA ILE A 183 2.70 4.98 13.00
C ILE A 183 1.89 4.65 14.26
N GLU A 184 0.82 3.85 14.15
CA GLU A 184 -0.05 3.47 15.25
C GLU A 184 0.69 2.65 16.32
N ARG A 185 1.57 1.72 15.93
CA ARG A 185 2.45 0.96 16.84
C ARG A 185 3.43 1.86 17.58
N ALA A 186 3.89 2.94 16.95
CA ALA A 186 4.79 3.90 17.55
C ALA A 186 4.07 4.98 18.40
N SER A 187 2.73 4.95 18.49
CA SER A 187 1.90 5.96 19.18
C SER A 187 2.38 6.31 20.59
N SER A 188 2.79 5.33 21.39
CA SER A 188 3.25 5.55 22.77
C SER A 188 4.66 6.16 22.88
N THR A 189 5.42 6.15 21.78
CA THR A 189 6.81 6.62 21.73
C THR A 189 7.00 7.93 20.96
N LEU A 190 6.06 8.28 20.09
CA LEU A 190 6.12 9.48 19.27
C LEU A 190 5.66 10.70 20.07
N ASP A 191 6.22 11.85 19.73
CA ASP A 191 5.61 13.13 20.08
C ASP A 191 4.12 13.15 19.65
N PRO A 192 3.18 13.56 20.53
CA PRO A 192 1.75 13.55 20.22
C PRO A 192 1.38 14.35 18.97
N LEU A 193 2.08 15.46 18.69
CA LEU A 193 1.86 16.27 17.51
C LEU A 193 2.41 15.55 16.26
N ALA A 194 3.59 14.96 16.33
CA ALA A 194 4.14 14.15 15.23
C ALA A 194 3.20 13.00 14.88
N HIS A 195 2.69 12.29 15.88
CA HIS A 195 1.72 11.21 15.71
C HIS A 195 0.43 11.71 15.03
N LYS A 196 -0.13 12.84 15.48
CA LYS A 196 -1.32 13.46 14.89
C LYS A 196 -1.11 13.84 13.42
N ILE A 197 0.05 14.43 13.09
CA ILE A 197 0.42 14.81 11.70
C ILE A 197 0.46 13.56 10.82
N LEU A 198 1.17 12.52 11.27
CA LEU A 198 1.32 11.28 10.49
C LEU A 198 -0.02 10.55 10.29
N LEU A 199 -0.86 10.46 11.32
CA LEU A 199 -2.18 9.82 11.17
C LEU A 199 -3.13 10.57 10.25
N TYR A 200 -3.06 11.91 10.24
CA TYR A 200 -3.82 12.73 9.30
C TYR A 200 -3.29 12.55 7.87
N TRP A 201 -1.96 12.59 7.71
CA TRP A 201 -1.34 12.57 6.39
C TRP A 201 -1.34 11.20 5.72
N PHE A 202 -1.42 10.11 6.50
CA PHE A 202 -1.53 8.74 5.99
C PHE A 202 -2.89 8.13 6.38
N PRO A 203 -3.99 8.52 5.71
CA PRO A 203 -5.28 7.85 5.86
C PRO A 203 -5.19 6.37 5.45
N PRO A 204 -6.19 5.54 5.80
CA PRO A 204 -6.09 4.08 5.66
C PRO A 204 -5.92 3.57 4.22
N THR A 205 -6.31 4.32 3.19
CA THR A 205 -6.28 3.87 1.79
C THR A 205 -5.41 4.74 0.90
N MET A 206 -4.81 4.14 -0.15
CA MET A 206 -4.00 4.87 -1.13
C MET A 206 -4.83 5.96 -1.79
N GLN A 207 -6.08 5.64 -2.06
CA GLN A 207 -6.99 6.56 -2.72
C GLN A 207 -7.22 7.80 -1.86
N ASP A 208 -7.43 7.62 -0.55
CA ASP A 208 -7.59 8.75 0.38
C ASP A 208 -6.29 9.54 0.52
N CYS A 209 -5.13 8.86 0.55
CA CYS A 209 -3.83 9.52 0.54
C CYS A 209 -3.68 10.39 -0.71
N LEU A 210 -3.93 9.84 -1.90
CA LEU A 210 -3.80 10.57 -3.16
C LEU A 210 -4.80 11.72 -3.27
N LEU A 211 -6.03 11.53 -2.78
CA LEU A 211 -7.04 12.60 -2.70
C LEU A 211 -6.59 13.72 -1.75
N LEU A 212 -6.03 13.37 -0.59
CA LEU A 212 -5.53 14.34 0.39
C LEU A 212 -4.31 15.10 -0.13
N TRP A 213 -3.34 14.40 -0.73
CA TRP A 213 -2.05 14.99 -1.14
C TRP A 213 -2.13 15.77 -2.45
N PHE A 214 -2.97 15.32 -3.39
CA PHE A 214 -3.03 15.87 -4.75
C PHE A 214 -4.41 16.39 -5.15
N GLY A 215 -5.42 16.21 -4.30
CA GLY A 215 -6.70 16.88 -4.47
C GLY A 215 -6.56 18.39 -4.36
N LYS A 216 -7.35 19.12 -5.17
CA LYS A 216 -7.48 20.57 -5.03
C LYS A 216 -8.71 20.84 -4.18
N ASP A 217 -8.51 20.96 -2.88
CA ASP A 217 -9.58 21.16 -1.92
C ASP A 217 -9.24 22.30 -0.96
N GLY A 218 -10.04 23.37 -0.99
CA GLY A 218 -9.91 24.49 -0.06
C GLY A 218 -10.16 24.06 1.38
N ASP A 219 -11.02 23.06 1.61
CA ASP A 219 -11.32 22.56 2.95
C ASP A 219 -10.09 21.90 3.59
N THR A 220 -9.23 21.26 2.78
CA THR A 220 -7.97 20.66 3.23
C THR A 220 -6.95 21.73 3.63
N ASP A 221 -6.83 22.80 2.84
CA ASP A 221 -5.94 23.93 3.17
C ASP A 221 -6.38 24.64 4.46
N ASP A 222 -7.69 24.87 4.61
CA ASP A 222 -8.27 25.51 5.79
C ASP A 222 -8.04 24.65 7.04
N TYR A 223 -8.27 23.34 6.95
CA TYR A 223 -8.01 22.42 8.07
C TYR A 223 -6.52 22.39 8.45
N ILE A 224 -5.61 22.24 7.48
CA ILE A 224 -4.17 22.21 7.76
C ILE A 224 -3.70 23.53 8.38
N THR A 225 -4.22 24.66 7.88
CA THR A 225 -3.89 25.99 8.41
C THR A 225 -4.37 26.14 9.85
N ALA A 226 -5.62 25.76 10.13
CA ALA A 226 -6.19 25.87 11.47
C ALA A 226 -5.49 24.95 12.49
N GLU A 227 -5.24 23.69 12.12
CA GLU A 227 -4.74 22.67 13.05
C GLU A 227 -3.22 22.65 13.19
N PHE A 228 -2.49 22.95 12.11
CA PHE A 228 -1.04 22.75 12.04
C PHE A 228 -0.25 24.00 11.64
N GLY A 229 -0.90 25.13 11.33
CA GLY A 229 -0.23 26.36 10.90
C GLY A 229 0.84 26.86 11.89
N ALA A 230 0.58 26.79 13.19
CA ALA A 230 1.56 27.14 14.21
C ALA A 230 2.77 26.19 14.21
N ALA A 231 2.54 24.89 14.01
CA ALA A 231 3.59 23.89 13.93
C ALA A 231 4.48 24.09 12.68
N VAL A 232 3.89 24.47 11.55
CA VAL A 232 4.65 24.83 10.33
C VAL A 232 5.59 26.01 10.59
N VAL A 233 5.13 27.05 11.29
CA VAL A 233 5.97 28.20 11.66
C VAL A 233 7.09 27.78 12.61
N ASP A 234 6.79 26.98 13.64
CA ASP A 234 7.79 26.50 14.58
C ASP A 234 8.83 25.57 13.93
N ALA A 235 8.40 24.72 12.99
CA ALA A 235 9.29 23.89 12.18
C ALA A 235 10.22 24.75 11.32
N ARG A 236 9.67 25.74 10.60
CA ARG A 236 10.43 26.69 9.77
C ARG A 236 11.48 27.45 10.58
N ASP A 237 11.11 27.86 11.79
CA ASP A 237 11.98 28.60 12.70
C ASP A 237 12.98 27.70 13.46
N GLY A 238 13.03 26.39 13.14
CA GLY A 238 13.99 25.42 13.69
C GLY A 238 13.70 24.96 15.12
N LYS A 239 12.50 25.22 15.67
CA LYS A 239 12.14 24.86 17.05
C LYS A 239 11.85 23.36 17.23
N MET A 240 11.64 22.64 16.13
CA MET A 240 11.33 21.20 16.11
C MET A 240 12.55 20.30 15.88
N ASN A 241 13.78 20.81 16.04
CA ASN A 241 15.01 20.03 15.82
C ASN A 241 15.15 18.77 16.69
N HIS A 242 14.41 18.68 17.80
CA HIS A 242 14.40 17.49 18.65
C HIS A 242 13.78 16.25 17.96
N TRP A 243 12.94 16.45 16.93
CA TRP A 243 12.36 15.38 16.10
C TRP A 243 13.37 14.72 15.15
N LEU A 244 14.57 15.29 14.98
CA LEU A 244 15.63 14.76 14.11
C LEU A 244 16.32 13.49 14.61
N ASN A 245 15.85 12.93 15.73
CA ASN A 245 16.43 11.76 16.39
C ASN A 245 15.67 10.46 16.09
N SER A 246 14.50 10.56 15.47
CA SER A 246 13.60 9.43 15.13
C SER A 246 13.19 9.53 13.67
N GLU A 247 13.16 8.41 12.95
CA GLU A 247 12.76 8.37 11.55
C GLU A 247 11.32 8.85 11.30
N LEU A 248 10.37 8.52 12.19
CA LEU A 248 8.97 8.90 12.04
C LEU A 248 8.73 10.36 12.43
N GLU A 249 9.37 10.86 13.48
CA GLU A 249 9.26 12.28 13.86
C GLU A 249 9.95 13.17 12.83
N THR A 250 11.07 12.69 12.26
CA THR A 250 11.73 13.38 11.13
C THR A 250 10.82 13.40 9.90
N LEU A 251 10.11 12.31 9.60
CA LEU A 251 9.10 12.29 8.54
C LEU A 251 7.98 13.30 8.80
N ALA A 252 7.47 13.39 10.03
CA ALA A 252 6.46 14.39 10.40
C ALA A 252 6.99 15.82 10.21
N LEU A 253 8.26 16.07 10.56
CA LEU A 253 8.93 17.36 10.33
C LEU A 253 9.05 17.68 8.83
N LEU A 254 9.38 16.69 7.99
CA LEU A 254 9.40 16.87 6.53
C LEU A 254 8.02 17.21 5.98
N ILE A 255 6.95 16.57 6.46
CA ILE A 255 5.58 16.88 6.07
C ILE A 255 5.23 18.33 6.45
N LEU A 256 5.59 18.80 7.64
CA LEU A 256 5.38 20.21 8.04
C LEU A 256 6.12 21.18 7.12
N LEU A 257 7.39 20.90 6.84
CA LEU A 257 8.27 21.80 6.09
C LEU A 257 7.97 21.81 4.59
N ASP A 258 7.61 20.69 3.98
CA ASP A 258 7.51 20.57 2.53
C ASP A 258 6.08 20.41 2.00
N GLN A 259 5.20 19.76 2.75
CA GLN A 259 3.83 19.52 2.31
C GLN A 259 2.88 20.58 2.90
N PHE A 260 2.75 20.63 4.23
CA PHE A 260 1.83 21.55 4.89
C PHE A 260 2.18 23.00 4.64
N SER A 261 3.46 23.36 4.55
CA SER A 261 3.88 24.72 4.18
C SER A 261 3.26 25.20 2.87
N ARG A 262 3.04 24.29 1.90
CA ARG A 262 2.42 24.59 0.61
C ARG A 262 0.90 24.73 0.67
N ASN A 263 0.26 24.07 1.63
CA ASN A 263 -1.16 24.28 1.96
C ASN A 263 -1.34 25.61 2.72
N VAL A 264 -0.55 25.84 3.77
CA VAL A 264 -0.66 27.01 4.67
C VAL A 264 -0.36 28.32 3.96
N PHE A 265 0.67 28.35 3.12
CA PHE A 265 1.13 29.57 2.45
C PHE A 265 0.71 29.66 0.98
N ARG A 266 -0.30 28.89 0.57
CA ARG A 266 -0.71 28.80 -0.84
C ARG A 266 -0.92 30.19 -1.46
N HIS A 267 -0.49 30.34 -2.71
CA HIS A 267 -0.56 31.60 -3.48
C HIS A 267 0.31 32.75 -2.93
N SER A 268 1.24 32.47 -2.02
CA SER A 268 2.22 33.44 -1.53
C SER A 268 3.66 32.97 -1.75
N PRO A 269 4.64 33.89 -1.87
CA PRO A 269 6.07 33.55 -1.92
C PRO A 269 6.55 32.67 -0.76
N GLU A 270 5.87 32.75 0.39
CA GLU A 270 6.13 31.98 1.59
C GLU A 270 5.92 30.46 1.39
N THR A 271 5.22 30.04 0.33
CA THR A 271 5.11 28.63 -0.11
C THR A 271 6.46 27.92 -0.26
N PHE A 272 7.53 28.69 -0.52
CA PHE A 272 8.89 28.15 -0.70
C PHE A 272 9.82 28.46 0.48
N SER A 273 9.32 29.13 1.52
CA SER A 273 10.16 29.62 2.64
C SER A 273 10.75 28.51 3.49
N CYS A 274 10.18 27.31 3.43
CA CYS A 274 10.64 26.14 4.16
C CYS A 274 11.53 25.19 3.33
N ASP A 275 11.67 25.42 2.00
CA ASP A 275 12.34 24.48 1.07
C ASP A 275 13.81 24.21 1.51
N GLU A 276 14.54 25.23 1.94
CA GLU A 276 15.94 25.09 2.38
C GLU A 276 16.06 24.25 3.67
N MET A 277 15.17 24.47 4.63
CA MET A 277 15.13 23.70 5.87
C MET A 277 14.73 22.24 5.58
N ALA A 278 13.72 22.01 4.75
CA ALA A 278 13.30 20.68 4.33
C ALA A 278 14.47 19.90 3.68
N LEU A 279 15.20 20.56 2.78
CA LEU A 279 16.36 19.97 2.11
C LEU A 279 17.49 19.61 3.09
N ALA A 280 17.76 20.46 4.08
CA ALA A 280 18.73 20.17 5.13
C ALA A 280 18.32 18.94 5.96
N VAL A 281 17.03 18.84 6.32
CA VAL A 281 16.48 17.68 7.04
C VAL A 281 16.59 16.41 6.19
N VAL A 282 16.23 16.45 4.90
CA VAL A 282 16.37 15.29 4.00
C VAL A 282 17.82 14.87 3.86
N THR A 283 18.74 15.80 3.62
CA THR A 283 20.16 15.48 3.44
C THR A 283 20.74 14.79 4.67
N ARG A 284 20.41 15.28 5.87
CA ARG A 284 20.74 14.59 7.14
C ARG A 284 20.08 13.21 7.21
N SER A 285 18.80 13.11 6.87
CA SER A 285 18.05 11.85 6.94
C SER A 285 18.60 10.77 6.02
N LEU A 286 19.11 11.15 4.85
CA LEU A 286 19.77 10.23 3.92
C LEU A 286 21.08 9.69 4.52
N PHE A 287 21.85 10.53 5.23
CA PHE A 287 23.06 10.08 5.93
C PHE A 287 22.78 9.02 7.01
N TYR A 288 21.64 9.12 7.72
CA TYR A 288 21.21 8.13 8.72
C TYR A 288 20.32 7.02 8.15
N GLU A 289 20.11 7.01 6.83
CA GLU A 289 19.28 6.06 6.10
C GLU A 289 17.83 5.96 6.62
N TYR A 290 17.26 7.06 7.11
CA TYR A 290 15.89 7.05 7.65
C TYR A 290 14.83 6.67 6.61
N HIS A 291 15.05 7.02 5.34
CA HIS A 291 14.21 6.58 4.22
C HIS A 291 14.11 5.05 4.07
N LYS A 292 15.10 4.28 4.58
CA LYS A 292 15.08 2.81 4.59
C LYS A 292 14.40 2.23 5.83
N LYS A 293 14.17 3.05 6.86
CA LYS A 293 13.58 2.64 8.14
C LYS A 293 12.08 2.93 8.24
N VAL A 294 11.55 3.70 7.30
CA VAL A 294 10.11 3.91 7.14
C VAL A 294 9.55 3.04 6.01
N SER A 295 8.23 2.98 5.88
CA SER A 295 7.59 2.28 4.77
C SER A 295 7.98 2.87 3.41
N LYS A 296 7.82 2.09 2.33
CA LYS A 296 8.12 2.56 0.97
C LYS A 296 7.21 3.71 0.52
N LEU A 297 5.99 3.76 1.03
CA LEU A 297 5.12 4.91 0.80
C LEU A 297 5.61 6.16 1.55
N ALA A 298 6.06 6.02 2.80
CA ALA A 298 6.61 7.14 3.55
C ALA A 298 7.93 7.65 2.94
N SER A 299 8.74 6.78 2.35
CA SER A 299 10.00 7.18 1.72
C SER A 299 9.80 8.12 0.53
N VAL A 300 8.63 8.10 -0.11
CA VAL A 300 8.22 9.06 -1.17
C VAL A 300 8.43 10.51 -0.74
N PHE A 301 8.14 10.85 0.53
CA PHE A 301 8.26 12.23 1.02
C PHE A 301 9.70 12.72 1.12
N PHE A 302 10.67 11.82 1.27
CA PHE A 302 12.09 12.18 1.19
C PHE A 302 12.47 12.52 -0.26
N CYS A 303 11.92 11.79 -1.24
CA CYS A 303 12.09 12.08 -2.67
C CYS A 303 11.41 13.40 -3.07
N LEU A 304 10.18 13.63 -2.62
CA LEU A 304 9.41 14.84 -2.98
C LEU A 304 10.15 16.13 -2.62
N VAL A 305 10.74 16.21 -1.42
CA VAL A 305 11.56 17.37 -1.02
C VAL A 305 12.70 17.65 -2.01
N LEU A 306 13.40 16.60 -2.47
CA LEU A 306 14.47 16.74 -3.46
C LEU A 306 13.94 17.28 -4.78
N THR A 307 12.74 16.85 -5.20
CA THR A 307 12.13 17.37 -6.43
C THR A 307 11.72 18.83 -6.36
N HIS A 308 11.49 19.38 -5.18
CA HIS A 308 11.17 20.79 -5.04
C HIS A 308 12.39 21.71 -5.13
N SER A 309 13.61 21.16 -5.13
CA SER A 309 14.83 21.93 -5.28
C SER A 309 15.15 22.28 -6.73
N GLU A 310 15.44 23.55 -7.02
CA GLU A 310 15.98 24.00 -8.31
C GLU A 310 17.50 23.72 -8.44
N ASN A 311 17.93 22.49 -8.16
CA ASN A 311 19.33 22.05 -8.27
C ASN A 311 19.39 20.68 -8.96
N ILE A 312 20.18 20.60 -10.04
CA ILE A 312 20.29 19.39 -10.84
C ILE A 312 20.75 18.15 -10.05
N HIS A 313 21.70 18.32 -9.11
CA HIS A 313 22.22 17.20 -8.33
C HIS A 313 21.17 16.66 -7.35
N HIS A 314 20.30 17.51 -6.80
CA HIS A 314 19.19 17.05 -5.95
C HIS A 314 18.16 16.27 -6.77
N GLN A 315 17.89 16.71 -8.00
CA GLN A 315 16.97 15.99 -8.90
C GLN A 315 17.53 14.63 -9.32
N GLU A 316 18.83 14.55 -9.61
CA GLU A 316 19.49 13.29 -9.94
C GLU A 316 19.53 12.34 -8.74
N LEU A 317 19.82 12.87 -7.55
CA LEU A 317 19.74 12.11 -6.30
C LEU A 317 18.32 11.59 -6.03
N CYS A 318 17.29 12.40 -6.30
CA CYS A 318 15.90 11.97 -6.17
C CYS A 318 15.60 10.75 -7.05
N VAL A 319 16.02 10.79 -8.32
CA VAL A 319 15.76 9.68 -9.24
C VAL A 319 16.54 8.44 -8.84
N GLN A 320 17.80 8.58 -8.43
CA GLN A 320 18.60 7.45 -7.92
C GLN A 320 17.98 6.81 -6.68
N LEU A 321 17.62 7.64 -5.68
CA LEU A 321 16.97 7.18 -4.46
C LEU A 321 15.66 6.45 -4.77
N TRP A 322 14.90 6.97 -5.72
CA TRP A 322 13.64 6.36 -6.13
C TRP A 322 13.83 5.06 -6.91
N GLU A 323 14.83 4.96 -7.79
CA GLU A 323 15.18 3.72 -8.49
C GLU A 323 15.51 2.61 -7.47
N ASP A 324 16.32 2.92 -6.45
CA ASP A 324 16.66 1.97 -5.37
C ASP A 324 15.41 1.50 -4.63
N ILE A 325 14.50 2.41 -4.27
CA ILE A 325 13.22 2.09 -3.61
C ILE A 325 12.34 1.23 -4.52
N SER A 326 12.24 1.59 -5.80
CA SER A 326 11.35 0.95 -6.78
C SER A 326 11.77 -0.47 -7.12
N HIS A 327 13.06 -0.79 -7.01
CA HIS A 327 13.56 -2.15 -7.17
C HIS A 327 13.06 -3.13 -6.10
N GLU A 328 12.64 -2.62 -4.94
CA GLU A 328 12.07 -3.43 -3.86
C GLU A 328 10.55 -3.55 -3.94
N LEU A 329 9.90 -2.81 -4.84
CA LEU A 329 8.45 -2.84 -5.03
C LEU A 329 8.02 -4.00 -5.93
N SER A 330 6.81 -4.52 -5.70
CA SER A 330 6.19 -5.43 -6.66
C SER A 330 5.84 -4.68 -7.96
N ALA A 331 5.70 -5.41 -9.07
CA ALA A 331 5.42 -4.81 -10.38
C ALA A 331 4.08 -4.03 -10.44
N ASP A 332 3.15 -4.39 -9.55
CA ASP A 332 1.81 -3.82 -9.40
C ASP A 332 1.70 -2.83 -8.23
N ASP A 333 2.81 -2.45 -7.58
CA ASP A 333 2.78 -1.54 -6.43
C ASP A 333 2.27 -0.13 -6.82
N PRO A 334 1.38 0.49 -6.02
CA PRO A 334 0.81 1.80 -6.33
C PRO A 334 1.84 2.91 -6.29
N CYS A 335 2.94 2.72 -5.56
CA CYS A 335 3.98 3.71 -5.45
C CYS A 335 4.62 4.00 -6.82
N HIS A 336 4.56 3.10 -7.80
CA HIS A 336 4.98 3.37 -9.19
C HIS A 336 4.25 4.57 -9.82
N LYS A 337 3.13 5.04 -9.24
CA LYS A 337 2.46 6.29 -9.64
C LYS A 337 3.33 7.53 -9.42
N PHE A 338 4.37 7.47 -8.58
CA PHE A 338 5.29 8.57 -8.30
C PHE A 338 6.44 8.67 -9.32
N ASP A 339 6.79 7.62 -10.08
CA ASP A 339 7.88 7.62 -11.07
C ASP A 339 7.78 8.80 -12.07
N PRO A 340 6.60 9.08 -12.65
CA PRO A 340 6.46 10.17 -13.60
C PRO A 340 6.70 11.53 -12.94
N ILE A 341 6.44 11.66 -11.63
CA ILE A 341 6.66 12.91 -10.91
C ILE A 341 8.15 13.22 -10.85
N PHE A 342 8.95 12.26 -10.37
CA PHE A 342 10.38 12.45 -10.17
C PHE A 342 11.13 12.67 -11.50
N THR A 343 10.79 11.88 -12.52
CA THR A 343 11.39 12.02 -13.86
C THR A 343 11.02 13.33 -14.56
N LYS A 344 9.76 13.80 -14.43
CA LYS A 344 9.34 15.10 -14.98
C LYS A 344 10.04 16.27 -14.31
N HIS A 345 10.18 16.28 -12.98
CA HIS A 345 10.88 17.36 -12.28
C HIS A 345 12.34 17.44 -12.72
N LEU A 346 13.03 16.30 -12.82
CA LEU A 346 14.39 16.24 -13.35
C LEU A 346 14.46 16.80 -14.79
N HIS A 347 13.52 16.45 -15.66
CA HIS A 347 13.49 16.95 -17.03
C HIS A 347 13.36 18.47 -17.09
N VAL A 348 12.50 19.05 -16.26
CA VAL A 348 12.30 20.51 -16.21
C VAL A 348 13.57 21.21 -15.73
N ILE A 349 14.20 20.72 -14.66
CA ILE A 349 15.46 21.29 -14.16
C ILE A 349 16.60 21.08 -15.17
N LYS A 350 16.67 19.94 -15.87
CA LYS A 350 17.64 19.74 -16.96
C LYS A 350 17.46 20.72 -18.10
N ARG A 351 16.22 21.09 -18.42
CA ARG A 351 15.90 21.98 -19.54
C ARG A 351 16.08 23.47 -19.20
N PHE A 352 15.66 23.89 -18.02
CA PHE A 352 15.59 25.31 -17.65
C PHE A 352 16.51 25.72 -16.50
N GLY A 353 17.08 24.76 -15.76
CA GLY A 353 17.85 25.00 -14.54
C GLY A 353 17.00 25.45 -13.33
N ARG A 354 15.69 25.63 -13.52
CA ARG A 354 14.73 26.14 -12.53
C ARG A 354 13.29 25.74 -12.92
N PHE A 355 12.31 26.05 -12.07
CA PHE A 355 10.90 25.82 -12.33
C PHE A 355 10.21 27.08 -12.88
N PRO A 356 9.83 27.12 -14.18
CA PRO A 356 9.25 28.32 -14.78
C PRO A 356 7.94 28.77 -14.13
N HIS A 357 7.14 27.84 -13.58
CA HIS A 357 5.88 28.16 -12.91
C HIS A 357 6.07 28.99 -11.63
N ARG A 358 7.27 29.01 -11.04
CA ARG A 358 7.59 29.84 -9.87
C ARG A 358 8.02 31.26 -10.24
N ASN A 359 8.18 31.58 -11.53
CA ASN A 359 8.74 32.86 -11.97
C ASN A 359 7.94 34.06 -11.47
N GLU A 360 6.60 34.02 -11.59
CA GLU A 360 5.73 35.11 -11.15
C GLU A 360 5.86 35.36 -9.64
N VAL A 361 5.73 34.30 -8.84
CA VAL A 361 5.80 34.36 -7.38
C VAL A 361 7.19 34.79 -6.87
N LEU A 362 8.25 34.44 -7.59
CA LEU A 362 9.64 34.81 -7.26
C LEU A 362 10.13 36.10 -7.96
N GLY A 363 9.27 36.81 -8.70
CA GLY A 363 9.62 38.03 -9.41
C GLY A 363 10.68 37.86 -10.51
N ARG A 364 10.77 36.68 -11.13
CA ARG A 364 11.74 36.36 -12.19
C ARG A 364 11.16 36.65 -13.58
N THR A 365 12.00 37.14 -14.49
CA THR A 365 11.61 37.27 -15.90
C THR A 365 11.49 35.89 -16.55
N THR A 366 10.31 35.62 -17.13
CA THR A 366 10.03 34.44 -17.94
C THR A 366 10.61 34.63 -19.35
N THR A 367 11.37 33.64 -19.83
CA THR A 367 11.88 33.60 -21.20
C THR A 367 10.84 33.08 -22.18
N HIS A 368 11.00 33.34 -23.48
CA HIS A 368 10.08 32.86 -24.51
C HIS A 368 9.91 31.33 -24.51
N VAL A 369 11.00 30.58 -24.31
CA VAL A 369 10.96 29.11 -24.26
C VAL A 369 10.25 28.61 -23.00
N GLU A 370 10.37 29.33 -21.88
CA GLU A 370 9.62 29.04 -20.66
C GLU A 370 8.13 29.35 -20.83
N GLU A 371 7.77 30.42 -21.54
CA GLU A 371 6.38 30.77 -21.84
C GLU A 371 5.71 29.74 -22.75
N GLU A 372 6.40 29.27 -23.80
CA GLU A 372 5.94 28.15 -24.63
C GLU A 372 5.69 26.89 -23.79
N PHE A 373 6.62 26.58 -22.86
CA PHE A 373 6.49 25.44 -21.96
C PHE A 373 5.31 25.56 -21.00
N LEU A 374 5.08 26.74 -20.43
CA LEU A 374 3.94 26.99 -19.52
C LEU A 374 2.59 26.88 -20.23
N ASN A 375 2.54 27.16 -21.52
CA ASN A 375 1.35 27.04 -22.36
C ASN A 375 1.10 25.61 -22.88
N ASP A 376 2.04 24.68 -22.67
CA ASP A 376 1.89 23.28 -23.10
C ASP A 376 1.16 22.45 -22.03
N PRO A 377 -0.07 21.98 -22.28
CA PRO A 377 -0.85 21.21 -21.31
C PRO A 377 -0.26 19.83 -20.99
N SER A 378 0.70 19.32 -21.77
CA SER A 378 1.34 18.02 -21.54
C SER A 378 2.34 18.03 -20.36
N TYR A 379 2.77 19.22 -19.93
CA TYR A 379 3.75 19.41 -18.84
C TYR A 379 3.14 19.86 -17.51
N ARG A 380 1.84 19.59 -17.29
CA ARG A 380 1.25 19.80 -15.95
C ARG A 380 1.89 18.89 -14.91
N PHE A 381 2.28 19.50 -13.80
CA PHE A 381 2.87 18.84 -12.61
C PHE A 381 1.82 18.10 -11.77
N ASP A 382 0.52 18.35 -12.02
CA ASP A 382 -0.57 17.62 -11.37
C ASP A 382 -0.59 16.16 -11.86
N LEU A 383 -0.70 15.21 -10.93
CA LEU A 383 -1.07 13.82 -11.25
C LEU A 383 -2.40 13.81 -12.04
N PRO A 384 -2.65 12.81 -12.90
CA PRO A 384 -3.90 12.72 -13.65
C PRO A 384 -5.04 12.28 -12.72
N MET A 385 -5.57 13.19 -11.93
CA MET A 385 -6.85 13.02 -11.23
C MET A 385 -7.87 13.95 -11.90
N LYS A 386 -8.37 13.53 -13.05
CA LYS A 386 -9.72 13.92 -13.49
C LYS A 386 -10.62 12.73 -13.24
N SER A 387 -11.59 12.88 -12.36
CA SER A 387 -12.67 11.92 -12.20
C SER A 387 -13.58 12.00 -13.41
N ASP A 388 -13.39 11.15 -14.40
CA ASP A 388 -14.29 11.01 -15.55
C ASP A 388 -15.23 9.81 -15.41
N GLY A 389 -15.79 9.62 -14.20
CA GLY A 389 -17.06 8.93 -13.93
C GLY A 389 -17.23 7.49 -14.45
N THR A 390 -16.21 6.92 -15.07
CA THR A 390 -16.17 5.64 -15.76
C THR A 390 -14.74 5.14 -15.61
N GLY A 391 -14.54 3.88 -15.23
CA GLY A 391 -13.26 3.36 -14.76
C GLY A 391 -12.03 3.66 -15.64
N PHE A 392 -10.87 3.64 -14.97
CA PHE A 392 -9.55 3.96 -15.49
C PHE A 392 -9.28 3.36 -16.88
N THR A 393 -9.03 4.23 -17.85
CA THR A 393 -8.37 3.83 -19.10
C THR A 393 -6.96 4.41 -19.16
N ARG A 394 -6.02 3.55 -19.55
CA ARG A 394 -4.62 3.87 -19.78
C ARG A 394 -4.56 4.95 -20.87
N SER A 395 -4.02 6.13 -20.55
CA SER A 395 -3.69 7.13 -21.56
C SER A 395 -2.53 6.58 -22.42
N SER A 396 -2.89 5.99 -23.54
CA SER A 396 -1.97 5.57 -24.58
C SER A 396 -1.51 6.80 -25.36
N SER A 397 -0.38 7.39 -24.97
CA SER A 397 0.40 8.23 -25.88
C SER A 397 1.86 8.35 -25.44
N PHE A 398 2.58 7.24 -25.37
CA PHE A 398 4.04 7.21 -25.49
C PHE A 398 4.43 5.91 -26.21
N VAL A 399 4.21 5.88 -27.53
CA VAL A 399 4.83 4.88 -28.41
C VAL A 399 6.05 5.51 -29.06
N GLU A 400 7.18 4.90 -28.71
CA GLU A 400 8.50 4.88 -29.31
C GLU A 400 8.66 5.58 -30.68
N ARG A 401 9.63 6.50 -30.75
CA ARG A 401 10.40 6.78 -31.98
C ARG A 401 11.90 6.59 -31.71
N LYS A 402 12.36 5.36 -31.88
CA LYS A 402 13.67 4.99 -32.44
C LYS A 402 13.31 4.01 -33.56
N GLU A 403 13.64 4.22 -34.82
CA GLU A 403 14.95 4.07 -35.47
C GLU A 403 14.94 4.92 -36.76
N GLY A 404 15.99 5.62 -37.16
CA GLY A 404 17.22 5.02 -37.67
C GLY A 404 17.21 5.05 -39.22
N LYS A 405 17.57 6.20 -39.81
CA LYS A 405 17.89 6.31 -41.25
C LYS A 405 19.05 5.36 -41.58
N LYS A 406 18.87 4.46 -42.54
CA LYS A 406 19.95 3.94 -43.37
C LYS A 406 19.77 4.47 -44.79
N LEU A 407 20.85 5.06 -45.31
CA LEU A 407 21.12 5.18 -46.75
C LEU A 407 21.48 3.80 -47.31
#